data_AF-A0A3D3S9Z6-F1
#
_entry.id   AF-A0A3D3S9Z6-F1
#
_cell.length_a   1.000
_cell.length_b   1.000
_cell.length_c   1.000
_cell.angle_alpha   90.00
_cell.angle_beta   90.00
_cell.angle_gamma   90.00
#
_symmetry.space_group_name_H-M   'P 1'
#
loop_
_entity.id
_entity.type
_entity.pdbx_description
1 polymer ?
#
loop_
_entity_poly.entity_id
_entity_poly.type
_entity_poly.pdbx_seq_one_letter_code
_entity_poly.pdbx_strand_id
1 'polypeptide(L)'
;AYSHSEEGRPKRVFSTAFGKPDSSLPLPGGHGQCFRVLGSVFRAMRDKGVKFACLGNVDNLGYTPDPIELGIMAVSGRSAAFDFAVRTPMDVKGGILVETVEGGLTVADIGPAISFDALLEFESRGFPILFNCASGIFDLDYLVPRIDEIARKLPVRFSDQDKDAGKYSQAEQVTWEVTGILPSFLAFAVDKKERFLAAKLLLDTLLTSGIGLKNPDLPEDLRKTATSMHEGLESMLSRVYGLELSGGRWLPRELLAE
;
A
#
# COMPACT_ATOMS: atom_id res chain seq x y z
N ALA A 1 -6.13 -20.21 -7.83
CA ALA A 1 -5.38 -19.65 -8.98
C ALA A 1 -6.13 -19.96 -10.28
N TYR A 2 -5.84 -19.22 -11.35
CA TYR A 2 -6.43 -19.41 -12.68
C TYR A 2 -5.39 -19.84 -13.70
N SER A 3 -5.81 -20.36 -14.86
CA SER A 3 -4.92 -20.74 -15.96
C SER A 3 -4.10 -19.55 -16.45
N HIS A 4 -2.84 -19.81 -16.76
CA HIS A 4 -1.89 -18.81 -17.29
C HIS A 4 -2.42 -18.20 -18.60
N SER A 5 -2.06 -16.95 -18.92
CA SER A 5 -2.57 -16.32 -20.15
C SER A 5 -2.12 -17.01 -21.44
N GLU A 6 -1.02 -17.77 -21.41
CA GLU A 6 -0.59 -18.65 -22.51
C GLU A 6 -1.64 -19.71 -22.89
N GLU A 7 -2.54 -20.09 -21.97
CA GLU A 7 -3.62 -21.06 -22.24
C GLU A 7 -4.87 -20.42 -22.86
N GLY A 8 -4.87 -19.10 -23.07
CA GLY A 8 -5.97 -18.37 -23.68
C GLY A 8 -7.14 -18.04 -22.75
N ARG A 9 -8.28 -17.75 -23.35
CA ARG A 9 -9.54 -17.38 -22.68
C ARG A 9 -10.69 -18.33 -23.07
N PRO A 10 -11.70 -18.54 -22.21
CA PRO A 10 -11.80 -18.05 -20.84
C PRO A 10 -10.76 -18.68 -19.92
N LYS A 11 -10.33 -17.96 -18.89
CA LYS A 11 -9.43 -18.53 -17.87
C LYS A 11 -10.15 -19.65 -17.13
N ARG A 12 -9.47 -20.77 -16.90
CA ARG A 12 -9.95 -21.92 -16.11
C ARG A 12 -9.36 -21.89 -14.71
N VAL A 13 -9.84 -22.76 -13.82
CA VAL A 13 -9.15 -23.01 -12.55
C VAL A 13 -7.83 -23.72 -12.85
N PHE A 14 -6.73 -23.20 -12.29
CA PHE A 14 -5.43 -23.89 -12.34
C PHE A 14 -5.47 -25.10 -11.40
N SER A 15 -5.21 -26.30 -11.93
CA SER A 15 -5.38 -27.57 -11.22
C SER A 15 -4.16 -28.50 -11.28
N THR A 16 -2.99 -27.98 -11.65
CA THR A 16 -1.76 -28.77 -11.85
C THR A 16 -0.57 -28.26 -11.02
N ALA A 17 -0.81 -27.79 -9.80
CA ALA A 17 0.21 -27.23 -8.94
C ALA A 17 1.33 -28.25 -8.65
N PHE A 18 2.59 -27.83 -8.81
CA PHE A 18 3.79 -28.67 -8.67
C PHE A 18 3.77 -29.92 -9.58
N GLY A 19 3.09 -29.84 -10.73
CA GLY A 19 2.95 -30.96 -11.67
C GLY A 19 1.98 -32.06 -11.21
N LYS A 20 1.26 -31.87 -10.10
CA LYS A 20 0.28 -32.85 -9.59
C LYS A 20 -1.11 -32.55 -10.17
N PRO A 21 -1.80 -33.53 -10.78
CA PRO A 21 -3.18 -33.33 -11.22
C PRO A 21 -4.11 -33.08 -10.03
N ASP A 22 -5.22 -32.40 -10.28
CA ASP A 22 -6.25 -32.04 -9.30
C ASP A 22 -5.73 -31.25 -8.09
N SER A 23 -4.63 -30.52 -8.27
CA SER A 23 -3.96 -29.73 -7.24
C SER A 23 -4.02 -28.24 -7.61
N SER A 24 -4.84 -27.46 -6.91
CA SER A 24 -4.93 -26.00 -7.11
C SER A 24 -4.13 -25.22 -6.08
N LEU A 25 -3.91 -23.94 -6.34
CA LEU A 25 -3.29 -23.00 -5.39
C LEU A 25 -4.36 -22.09 -4.76
N PRO A 26 -4.57 -22.15 -3.43
CA PRO A 26 -5.42 -21.20 -2.72
C PRO A 26 -4.64 -19.90 -2.53
N LEU A 27 -4.88 -18.93 -3.43
CA LEU A 27 -4.22 -17.63 -3.38
C LEU A 27 -5.19 -16.57 -2.84
N PRO A 28 -4.71 -15.60 -2.05
CA PRO A 28 -5.54 -14.48 -1.64
C PRO A 28 -5.99 -13.67 -2.86
N GLY A 29 -7.21 -13.14 -2.80
CA GLY A 29 -7.79 -12.30 -3.84
C GLY A 29 -7.32 -10.84 -3.80
N GLY A 30 -6.14 -10.57 -3.25
CA GLY A 30 -5.62 -9.22 -3.03
C GLY A 30 -6.23 -8.51 -1.82
N HIS A 31 -5.57 -7.44 -1.38
CA HIS A 31 -5.96 -6.68 -0.19
C HIS A 31 -7.26 -5.89 -0.38
N GLY A 32 -7.71 -5.65 -1.63
CA GLY A 32 -9.01 -5.03 -1.92
C GLY A 32 -10.22 -5.82 -1.41
N GLN A 33 -10.04 -7.12 -1.12
CA GLN A 33 -11.03 -7.92 -0.41
C GLN A 33 -11.36 -7.39 1.00
N CYS A 34 -10.55 -6.46 1.55
CA CYS A 34 -10.79 -5.84 2.86
C CYS A 34 -12.19 -5.24 2.99
N PHE A 35 -12.76 -4.64 1.93
CA PHE A 35 -14.11 -4.06 2.00
C PHE A 35 -15.18 -5.13 2.22
N ARG A 36 -15.00 -6.33 1.65
CA ARG A 36 -15.87 -7.48 1.92
C ARG A 36 -15.60 -8.06 3.30
N VAL A 37 -14.34 -8.36 3.61
CA VAL A 37 -13.93 -9.10 4.82
C VAL A 37 -14.18 -8.29 6.10
N LEU A 38 -13.86 -6.99 6.08
CA LEU A 38 -14.04 -6.09 7.21
C LEU A 38 -15.41 -5.42 7.24
N GLY A 39 -16.33 -5.77 6.33
CA GLY A 39 -17.62 -5.09 6.22
C GLY A 39 -18.45 -5.10 7.50
N SER A 40 -18.45 -6.21 8.23
CA SER A 40 -19.11 -6.31 9.55
C SER A 40 -18.41 -5.46 10.62
N VAL A 41 -17.08 -5.34 10.55
CA VAL A 41 -16.29 -4.52 11.47
C VAL A 41 -16.63 -3.04 11.28
N PHE A 42 -16.65 -2.56 10.03
CA PHE A 42 -17.01 -1.17 9.73
C PHE A 42 -18.46 -0.84 10.13
N ARG A 43 -19.40 -1.77 9.89
CA ARG A 43 -20.78 -1.64 10.37
C ARG A 43 -20.83 -1.50 11.89
N ALA A 44 -20.19 -2.41 12.62
CA ALA A 44 -20.15 -2.37 14.08
C ALA A 44 -19.46 -1.12 14.65
N MET A 45 -18.42 -0.60 13.97
CA MET A 45 -17.79 0.67 14.34
C MET A 45 -18.78 1.83 14.18
N ARG A 46 -19.47 1.91 13.05
CA ARG A 46 -20.48 2.95 12.79
C ARG A 46 -21.64 2.89 13.78
N ASP A 47 -22.14 1.70 14.10
CA ASP A 47 -23.22 1.51 15.07
C ASP A 47 -22.85 2.00 16.48
N LYS A 48 -21.55 2.04 16.80
CA LYS A 48 -21.01 2.61 18.04
C LYS A 48 -20.77 4.14 17.97
N GLY A 49 -21.14 4.77 16.86
CA GLY A 49 -20.94 6.20 16.64
C GLY A 49 -19.53 6.58 16.16
N VAL A 50 -18.71 5.61 15.75
CA VAL A 50 -17.41 5.92 15.10
C VAL A 50 -17.68 6.51 13.72
N LYS A 51 -17.11 7.68 13.44
CA LYS A 51 -17.30 8.39 12.18
C LYS A 51 -16.27 8.04 11.11
N PHE A 52 -15.01 7.86 11.51
CA PHE A 52 -13.91 7.61 10.58
C PHE A 52 -13.20 6.31 10.91
N ALA A 53 -12.81 5.57 9.88
CA ALA A 53 -11.92 4.42 10.00
C ALA A 53 -10.64 4.65 9.21
N CYS A 54 -9.51 4.48 9.88
CA CYS A 54 -8.21 4.42 9.21
C CYS A 54 -7.96 2.99 8.73
N LEU A 55 -7.53 2.86 7.49
CA LEU A 55 -7.06 1.61 6.90
C LEU A 55 -5.66 1.85 6.36
N GLY A 56 -4.74 0.92 6.59
CA GLY A 56 -3.39 1.01 6.07
C GLY A 56 -2.67 -0.32 6.10
N ASN A 57 -1.54 -0.39 5.41
CA ASN A 57 -0.73 -1.60 5.41
C ASN A 57 0.03 -1.75 6.73
N VAL A 58 0.08 -2.99 7.23
CA VAL A 58 0.79 -3.34 8.46
C VAL A 58 2.30 -3.23 8.34
N ASP A 59 2.85 -3.34 7.12
CA ASP A 59 4.27 -3.23 6.84
C ASP A 59 4.75 -1.78 6.72
N ASN A 60 3.86 -0.80 6.82
CA ASN A 60 4.19 0.62 6.89
C ASN A 60 4.24 1.10 8.35
N LEU A 61 5.44 1.31 8.89
CA LEU A 61 5.60 1.79 10.27
C LEU A 61 5.15 3.24 10.47
N GLY A 62 5.06 4.03 9.39
CA GLY A 62 4.54 5.40 9.42
C GLY A 62 3.01 5.47 9.45
N TYR A 63 2.32 4.33 9.26
CA TYR A 63 0.86 4.25 9.32
C TYR A 63 0.36 4.40 10.77
N THR A 64 0.25 5.64 11.22
CA THR A 64 -0.23 6.03 12.54
C THR A 64 -1.36 7.06 12.41
N PRO A 65 -2.33 7.11 13.34
CA PRO A 65 -3.36 8.13 13.30
C PRO A 65 -2.76 9.54 13.41
N ASP A 66 -3.03 10.41 12.44
CA ASP A 66 -2.67 11.83 12.49
C ASP A 66 -3.91 12.68 12.83
N PRO A 67 -3.94 13.37 13.98
CA PRO A 67 -5.03 14.26 14.36
C PRO A 67 -5.29 15.39 13.36
N ILE A 68 -4.28 15.88 12.66
CA ILE A 68 -4.40 16.97 11.68
C ILE A 68 -5.11 16.46 10.42
N GLU A 69 -4.66 15.34 9.85
CA GLU A 69 -5.33 14.70 8.70
C GLU A 69 -6.80 14.36 9.04
N LEU A 70 -7.05 13.81 10.24
CA LEU A 70 -8.42 13.54 10.73
C LEU A 70 -9.25 14.81 10.87
N GLY A 71 -8.68 15.89 11.40
CA GLY A 71 -9.34 17.19 11.52
C GLY A 71 -9.72 17.78 10.16
N ILE A 72 -8.79 17.75 9.19
CA ILE A 72 -9.03 18.20 7.83
C ILE A 72 -10.12 17.34 7.17
N MET A 73 -10.01 16.01 7.29
CA MET A 73 -11.03 15.08 6.78
C MET A 73 -12.41 15.42 7.35
N ALA A 74 -12.51 15.68 8.65
CA ALA A 74 -13.76 15.97 9.35
C ALA A 74 -14.47 17.24 8.84
N VAL A 75 -13.72 18.27 8.42
CA VAL A 75 -14.29 19.53 7.92
C VAL A 75 -14.41 19.59 6.40
N SER A 76 -13.80 18.65 5.67
CA SER A 76 -13.73 18.68 4.20
C SER A 76 -15.02 18.30 3.49
N GLY A 77 -15.90 17.53 4.15
CA GLY A 77 -17.08 16.92 3.53
C GLY A 77 -16.76 15.83 2.48
N ARG A 78 -15.51 15.34 2.41
CA ARG A 78 -15.11 14.26 1.49
C ARG A 78 -15.43 12.89 2.07
N SER A 79 -15.56 11.89 1.21
CA SER A 79 -15.85 10.50 1.61
C SER A 79 -14.62 9.72 2.07
N ALA A 80 -13.43 10.14 1.64
CA ALA A 80 -12.17 9.56 2.10
C ALA A 80 -11.01 10.54 1.94
N ALA A 81 -9.90 10.22 2.57
CA ALA A 81 -8.59 10.84 2.37
C ALA A 81 -7.52 9.76 2.24
N PHE A 82 -6.46 10.03 1.47
CA PHE A 82 -5.35 9.11 1.24
C PHE A 82 -4.02 9.85 1.26
N ASP A 83 -2.99 9.20 1.77
CA ASP A 83 -1.65 9.78 1.80
C ASP A 83 -0.86 9.40 0.56
N PHE A 84 -0.20 10.40 -0.01
CA PHE A 84 0.71 10.26 -1.13
C PHE A 84 2.03 10.94 -0.80
N ALA A 85 3.13 10.29 -1.14
CA ALA A 85 4.46 10.86 -1.05
C ALA A 85 5.07 10.95 -2.44
N VAL A 86 6.02 11.86 -2.63
CA VAL A 86 6.82 11.88 -3.86
C VAL A 86 7.57 10.55 -3.97
N ARG A 87 7.51 9.93 -5.15
CA ARG A 87 8.20 8.69 -5.46
C ARG A 87 9.71 8.85 -5.28
N THR A 88 10.36 7.82 -4.73
CA THR A 88 11.81 7.70 -4.61
C THR A 88 12.31 6.44 -5.33
N PRO A 89 13.63 6.27 -5.51
CA PRO A 89 14.20 5.06 -6.11
C PRO A 89 13.86 3.75 -5.37
N MET A 90 13.48 3.82 -4.08
CA MET A 90 13.06 2.64 -3.31
C MET A 90 11.61 2.20 -3.64
N ASP A 91 10.81 3.07 -4.27
CA ASP A 91 9.43 2.80 -4.64
C ASP A 91 9.33 2.07 -5.99
N VAL A 92 9.81 0.83 -6.00
CA VAL A 92 9.75 -0.04 -7.19
C VAL A 92 8.45 -0.86 -7.28
N LYS A 93 7.71 -0.98 -6.16
CA LYS A 93 6.45 -1.73 -6.07
C LYS A 93 5.40 -0.98 -5.27
N GLY A 94 4.23 -0.77 -5.85
CA GLY A 94 3.05 -0.16 -5.22
C GLY A 94 2.28 0.71 -6.20
N GLY A 95 1.38 1.52 -5.67
CA GLY A 95 0.45 2.32 -6.46
C GLY A 95 0.90 3.75 -6.67
N ILE A 96 0.64 4.31 -7.84
CA ILE A 96 0.81 5.73 -8.14
C ILE A 96 -0.54 6.37 -8.45
N LEU A 97 -0.69 7.65 -8.13
CA LEU A 97 -1.87 8.42 -8.51
C LEU A 97 -1.83 8.71 -10.01
N VAL A 98 -2.91 8.36 -10.71
CA VAL A 98 -3.06 8.61 -12.14
C VAL A 98 -4.42 9.23 -12.43
N GLU A 99 -4.45 10.02 -13.51
CA GLU A 99 -5.70 10.48 -14.09
C GLU A 99 -6.24 9.43 -15.07
N THR A 100 -7.53 9.18 -14.99
CA THR A 100 -8.27 8.30 -15.90
C THR A 100 -8.63 9.05 -17.17
N VAL A 101 -8.90 8.33 -18.26
CA VAL A 101 -9.34 8.94 -19.53
C VAL A 101 -10.66 9.71 -19.41
N GLU A 102 -11.43 9.47 -18.35
CA GLU A 102 -12.70 10.13 -18.04
C GLU A 102 -12.52 11.38 -17.14
N GLY A 103 -11.28 11.76 -16.81
CA GLY A 103 -10.96 12.91 -15.97
C GLY A 103 -11.08 12.67 -14.45
N GLY A 104 -11.35 11.43 -14.04
CA GLY A 104 -11.29 10.99 -12.64
C GLY A 104 -9.88 10.62 -12.19
N LEU A 105 -9.66 10.45 -10.88
CA LEU A 105 -8.38 10.00 -10.31
C LEU A 105 -8.49 8.57 -9.80
N THR A 106 -7.43 7.78 -9.99
CA THR A 106 -7.30 6.45 -9.38
C THR A 106 -5.86 6.16 -9.00
N VAL A 107 -5.67 5.19 -8.11
CA VAL A 107 -4.36 4.59 -7.86
C VAL A 107 -4.15 3.44 -8.85
N ALA A 108 -3.00 3.39 -9.51
CA ALA A 108 -2.60 2.30 -10.39
C ALA A 108 -1.31 1.63 -9.86
N ASP A 109 -1.40 0.34 -9.54
CA ASP A 109 -0.24 -0.45 -9.12
C ASP A 109 0.75 -0.69 -10.26
N ILE A 110 2.03 -0.42 -9.99
CA ILE A 110 3.16 -0.70 -10.87
C ILE A 110 3.27 -2.22 -11.09
N GLY A 111 3.17 -2.63 -12.35
CA GLY A 111 3.05 -4.01 -12.80
C GLY A 111 1.60 -4.36 -13.20
N PRO A 112 0.68 -4.56 -12.25
CA PRO A 112 -0.69 -5.00 -12.55
C PRO A 112 -1.56 -4.00 -13.32
N ALA A 113 -1.35 -2.69 -13.13
CA ALA A 113 -2.18 -1.64 -13.73
C ALA A 113 -1.38 -0.69 -14.63
N ILE A 114 -0.10 -0.43 -14.32
CA ILE A 114 0.79 0.41 -15.13
C ILE A 114 2.17 -0.26 -15.27
N SER A 115 2.77 -0.25 -16.46
CA SER A 115 4.11 -0.82 -16.65
C SER A 115 5.20 0.06 -16.03
N PHE A 116 6.33 -0.54 -15.67
CA PHE A 116 7.48 0.19 -15.16
C PHE A 116 8.09 1.13 -16.23
N ASP A 117 8.08 0.74 -17.50
CA ASP A 117 8.58 1.58 -18.59
C ASP A 117 7.76 2.87 -18.76
N ALA A 118 6.44 2.77 -18.66
CA ALA A 118 5.56 3.93 -18.70
C ALA A 118 5.85 4.89 -17.53
N LEU A 119 6.13 4.33 -16.34
CA LEU A 119 6.53 5.12 -15.18
C LEU A 119 7.82 5.91 -15.46
N LEU A 120 8.86 5.25 -15.98
CA LEU A 120 10.13 5.90 -16.32
C LEU A 120 9.95 7.01 -17.38
N GLU A 121 9.06 6.81 -18.35
CA GLU A 121 8.72 7.83 -19.33
C GLU A 121 8.10 9.06 -18.64
N PHE A 122 7.16 8.87 -17.71
CA PHE A 122 6.57 9.97 -16.94
C PHE A 122 7.62 10.71 -16.10
N GLU A 123 8.53 10.01 -15.44
CA GLU A 123 9.62 10.63 -14.65
C GLU A 123 10.58 11.43 -15.53
N SER A 124 10.90 10.93 -16.73
CA SER A 124 11.80 11.61 -17.67
C SER A 124 11.26 12.97 -18.14
N ARG A 125 9.94 13.16 -18.05
CA ARG A 125 9.26 14.42 -18.38
C ARG A 125 9.27 15.43 -17.22
N GLY A 126 9.87 15.08 -16.08
CA GLY A 126 10.09 15.98 -14.96
C GLY A 126 8.89 16.15 -14.02
N PHE A 127 7.84 15.34 -14.15
CA PHE A 127 6.69 15.41 -13.25
C PHE A 127 6.94 14.58 -11.98
N PRO A 128 6.74 15.16 -10.79
CA PRO A 128 6.80 14.38 -9.56
C PRO A 128 5.67 13.35 -9.56
N ILE A 129 6.03 12.09 -9.33
CA ILE A 129 5.06 11.01 -9.24
C ILE A 129 4.58 10.89 -7.80
N LEU A 130 3.27 10.98 -7.61
CA LEU A 130 2.63 10.78 -6.32
C LEU A 130 2.43 9.28 -6.08
N PHE A 131 3.21 8.73 -5.18
CA PHE A 131 3.18 7.34 -4.77
C PHE A 131 2.26 7.18 -3.56
N ASN A 132 1.33 6.24 -3.64
CA ASN A 132 0.38 5.96 -2.58
C ASN A 132 1.08 5.30 -1.38
N CYS A 133 0.92 5.90 -0.20
CA CYS A 133 1.50 5.42 1.05
C CYS A 133 0.74 4.23 1.66
N ALA A 134 -0.27 3.73 0.97
CA ALA A 134 -1.12 2.64 1.41
C ALA A 134 -1.73 2.91 2.79
N SER A 135 -2.22 4.14 2.99
CA SER A 135 -2.99 4.60 4.13
C SER A 135 -4.17 5.43 3.64
N GLY A 136 -5.31 5.30 4.31
CA GLY A 136 -6.48 6.10 4.02
C GLY A 136 -7.45 6.19 5.18
N ILE A 137 -8.16 7.31 5.24
CA ILE A 137 -9.21 7.60 6.21
C ILE A 137 -10.53 7.52 5.45
N PHE A 138 -11.48 6.73 5.94
CA PHE A 138 -12.80 6.55 5.34
C PHE A 138 -13.89 7.11 6.24
N ASP A 139 -14.78 7.91 5.67
CA ASP A 139 -16.05 8.27 6.32
C ASP A 139 -16.96 7.05 6.34
N LEU A 140 -17.29 6.56 7.54
CA LEU A 140 -18.13 5.38 7.73
C LEU A 140 -19.59 5.64 7.35
N ASP A 141 -20.09 6.88 7.43
CA ASP A 141 -21.43 7.22 6.97
C ASP A 141 -21.55 7.14 5.45
N TYR A 142 -20.45 7.39 4.74
CA TYR A 142 -20.37 7.17 3.30
C TYR A 142 -20.11 5.69 2.96
N LEU A 143 -19.10 5.09 3.58
CA LEU A 143 -18.58 3.77 3.23
C LEU A 143 -19.57 2.65 3.54
N VAL A 144 -20.11 2.61 4.76
CA VAL A 144 -20.91 1.46 5.24
C VAL A 144 -22.15 1.19 4.37
N PRO A 145 -22.95 2.19 3.96
CA PRO A 145 -24.09 1.95 3.07
C PRO A 145 -23.70 1.41 1.68
N ARG A 146 -22.44 1.58 1.26
CA ARG A 146 -21.95 1.28 -0.09
C ARG A 146 -20.94 0.14 -0.13
N ILE A 147 -20.59 -0.43 1.03
CA ILE A 147 -19.42 -1.29 1.14
C ILE A 147 -19.50 -2.56 0.29
N ASP A 148 -20.69 -3.16 0.20
CA ASP A 148 -20.91 -4.37 -0.63
C ASP A 148 -20.94 -4.04 -2.13
N GLU A 149 -21.29 -2.81 -2.50
CA GLU A 149 -21.18 -2.30 -3.86
C GLU A 149 -19.72 -2.02 -4.22
N ILE A 150 -18.98 -1.32 -3.36
CA ILE A 150 -17.56 -1.02 -3.51
C ILE A 150 -16.75 -2.32 -3.66
N ALA A 151 -16.99 -3.30 -2.78
CA ALA A 151 -16.31 -4.59 -2.84
C ALA A 151 -16.54 -5.34 -4.17
N ARG A 152 -17.74 -5.20 -4.77
CA ARG A 152 -18.06 -5.80 -6.09
C ARG A 152 -17.52 -4.99 -7.25
N LYS A 153 -17.48 -3.66 -7.15
CA LYS A 153 -17.03 -2.75 -8.22
C LYS A 153 -15.52 -2.60 -8.29
N LEU A 154 -14.79 -2.94 -7.23
CA LEU A 154 -13.33 -2.93 -7.25
C LEU A 154 -12.78 -3.79 -8.41
N PRO A 155 -11.91 -3.22 -9.26
CA PRO A 155 -11.33 -3.94 -10.39
C PRO A 155 -10.63 -5.22 -9.93
N VAL A 156 -10.82 -6.29 -10.71
CA VAL A 156 -10.05 -7.53 -10.55
C VAL A 156 -8.96 -7.53 -11.61
N ARG A 157 -7.70 -7.50 -11.15
CA ARG A 157 -6.51 -7.57 -11.99
C ARG A 157 -6.03 -9.01 -12.08
N PHE A 158 -5.69 -9.45 -13.28
CA PHE A 158 -5.06 -10.76 -13.49
C PHE A 158 -3.57 -10.55 -13.78
N SER A 159 -2.71 -11.16 -12.97
CA SER A 159 -1.26 -11.17 -13.17
C SER A 159 -0.78 -12.59 -13.42
N ASP A 160 0.06 -12.76 -14.44
CA ASP A 160 0.71 -14.05 -14.71
C ASP A 160 1.88 -14.29 -13.76
N GLN A 161 2.02 -15.53 -13.34
CA GLN A 161 3.01 -16.00 -12.40
C GLN A 161 3.73 -17.20 -13.02
N ASP A 162 5.06 -17.11 -13.06
CA ASP A 162 5.95 -18.23 -13.38
C ASP A 162 6.77 -18.55 -12.13
N LYS A 163 6.39 -19.64 -11.45
CA LYS A 163 6.88 -20.03 -10.12
C LYS A 163 7.09 -21.54 -10.07
N ASP A 164 7.76 -22.03 -9.03
CA ASP A 164 7.98 -23.46 -8.78
C ASP A 164 6.67 -24.27 -8.77
N ALA A 165 5.57 -23.65 -8.36
CA ALA A 165 4.25 -24.26 -8.34
C ALA A 165 3.63 -24.46 -9.74
N GLY A 166 4.24 -23.90 -10.79
CA GLY A 166 3.79 -23.91 -12.18
C GLY A 166 3.46 -22.52 -12.71
N LYS A 167 3.06 -22.47 -13.98
CA LYS A 167 2.57 -21.25 -14.64
C LYS A 167 1.07 -21.08 -14.37
N TYR A 168 0.68 -19.98 -13.76
CA TYR A 168 -0.72 -19.67 -13.46
C TYR A 168 -0.96 -18.17 -13.50
N SER A 169 -2.22 -17.74 -13.40
CA SER A 169 -2.57 -16.35 -13.12
C SER A 169 -3.22 -16.18 -11.76
N GLN A 170 -2.87 -15.10 -11.07
CA GLN A 170 -3.53 -14.67 -9.84
C GLN A 170 -4.55 -13.58 -10.16
N ALA A 171 -5.73 -13.66 -9.55
CA ALA A 171 -6.76 -12.65 -9.65
C ALA A 171 -6.82 -11.87 -8.33
N GLU A 172 -6.58 -10.57 -8.38
CA GLU A 172 -6.44 -9.73 -7.19
C GLU A 172 -7.24 -8.43 -7.34
N GLN A 173 -7.81 -7.97 -6.22
CA GLN A 173 -8.28 -6.60 -6.08
C GLN A 173 -7.27 -5.80 -5.28
N VAL A 174 -6.99 -4.58 -5.70
CA VAL A 174 -6.12 -3.64 -4.99
C VAL A 174 -7.01 -2.64 -4.24
N THR A 175 -6.88 -2.56 -2.91
CA THR A 175 -7.69 -1.68 -2.05
C THR A 175 -7.75 -0.25 -2.55
N TRP A 176 -6.61 0.27 -2.99
CA TRP A 176 -6.45 1.69 -3.28
C TRP A 176 -7.07 2.12 -4.61
N GLU A 177 -7.43 1.17 -5.48
CA GLU A 177 -8.27 1.41 -6.66
C GLU A 177 -9.70 1.85 -6.27
N VAL A 178 -10.07 1.80 -4.98
CA VAL A 178 -11.30 2.41 -4.47
C VAL A 178 -11.36 3.90 -4.78
N THR A 179 -10.22 4.57 -4.92
CA THR A 179 -10.12 5.98 -5.32
C THR A 179 -10.84 6.28 -6.63
N GLY A 180 -10.80 5.35 -7.60
CA GLY A 180 -11.54 5.46 -8.87
C GLY A 180 -13.05 5.18 -8.77
N ILE A 181 -13.54 4.72 -7.61
CA ILE A 181 -14.97 4.47 -7.35
C ILE A 181 -15.58 5.62 -6.54
N LEU A 182 -14.77 6.26 -5.70
CA LEU A 182 -15.22 7.35 -4.84
C LEU A 182 -15.59 8.59 -5.66
N PRO A 183 -16.64 9.33 -5.26
CA PRO A 183 -17.04 10.56 -5.95
C PRO A 183 -16.00 11.66 -5.80
N SER A 184 -15.25 11.66 -4.69
CA SER A 184 -14.08 12.50 -4.46
C SER A 184 -13.31 12.01 -3.23
N PHE A 185 -12.05 12.41 -3.11
CA PHE A 185 -11.23 12.17 -1.93
C PHE A 185 -10.24 13.33 -1.73
N LEU A 186 -9.70 13.43 -0.51
CA LEU A 186 -8.52 14.26 -0.25
C LEU A 186 -7.25 13.46 -0.56
N ALA A 187 -6.30 14.10 -1.23
CA ALA A 187 -4.95 13.58 -1.40
C ALA A 187 -4.00 14.41 -0.52
N PHE A 188 -3.46 13.82 0.53
CA PHE A 188 -2.44 14.47 1.35
C PHE A 188 -1.06 14.22 0.74
N ALA A 189 -0.34 15.31 0.45
CA ALA A 189 1.07 15.22 0.12
C ALA A 189 1.87 15.18 1.43
N VAL A 190 2.40 14.02 1.78
CA VAL A 190 3.05 13.77 3.07
C VAL A 190 4.56 13.59 2.95
N ASP A 191 5.29 13.85 4.04
CA ASP A 191 6.70 13.47 4.12
C ASP A 191 6.81 11.94 4.28
N LYS A 192 7.50 11.32 3.32
CA LYS A 192 7.70 9.87 3.27
C LYS A 192 8.36 9.34 4.54
N LYS A 193 9.33 10.07 5.10
CA LYS A 193 10.08 9.60 6.28
C LYS A 193 9.21 9.56 7.55
N GLU A 194 8.08 10.25 7.55
CA GLU A 194 7.16 10.34 8.70
C GLU A 194 5.94 9.43 8.51
N ARG A 195 5.45 9.28 7.27
CA ARG A 195 4.17 8.60 6.99
C ARG A 195 4.31 7.31 6.19
N PHE A 196 5.45 7.03 5.57
CA PHE A 196 5.62 5.86 4.69
C PHE A 196 7.00 5.20 4.79
N LEU A 197 7.14 4.33 5.79
CA LEU A 197 8.30 3.48 6.03
C LEU A 197 7.91 2.01 5.79
N ALA A 198 7.84 1.63 4.52
CA ALA A 198 7.32 0.32 4.09
C ALA A 198 8.42 -0.75 3.98
N ALA A 199 8.15 -1.95 4.51
CA ALA A 199 9.04 -3.11 4.46
C ALA A 199 8.68 -4.09 3.32
N LYS A 200 8.78 -3.65 2.06
CA LYS A 200 8.37 -4.46 0.88
C LYS A 200 9.45 -5.42 0.37
N LEU A 201 10.71 -4.98 0.38
CA LEU A 201 11.85 -5.79 0.01
C LEU A 201 12.81 -5.92 1.20
N LEU A 202 13.53 -7.04 1.25
CA LEU A 202 14.56 -7.26 2.25
C LEU A 202 15.62 -6.16 2.21
N LEU A 203 16.04 -5.75 1.01
CA LEU A 203 17.02 -4.68 0.83
C LEU A 203 16.53 -3.36 1.42
N ASP A 204 15.27 -2.97 1.16
CA ASP A 204 14.68 -1.74 1.70
C ASP A 204 14.65 -1.77 3.23
N THR A 205 14.34 -2.93 3.79
CA THR A 205 14.30 -3.15 5.24
C THR A 205 15.69 -2.99 5.86
N LEU A 206 16.72 -3.58 5.25
CA LEU A 206 18.11 -3.47 5.70
C LEU A 206 18.59 -2.01 5.63
N LEU A 207 18.38 -1.35 4.49
CA LEU A 207 18.78 0.03 4.26
C LEU A 207 18.09 0.99 5.23
N THR A 208 16.77 0.87 5.42
CA THR A 208 16.00 1.68 6.38
C THR A 208 16.43 1.40 7.83
N SER A 209 16.92 0.20 8.12
CA SER A 209 17.51 -0.15 9.42
C SER A 209 18.95 0.35 9.60
N GLY A 210 19.49 1.11 8.64
CA GLY A 210 20.85 1.65 8.69
C GLY A 210 21.94 0.70 8.19
N ILE A 211 21.57 -0.53 7.78
CA ILE A 211 22.51 -1.55 7.34
C ILE A 211 22.91 -1.28 5.89
N GLY A 212 24.22 -1.19 5.64
CA GLY A 212 24.77 -1.01 4.30
C GLY A 212 24.79 0.44 3.79
N LEU A 213 24.31 1.42 4.57
CA LEU A 213 24.33 2.86 4.19
C LEU A 213 25.73 3.41 3.90
N LYS A 214 26.78 2.80 4.46
CA LYS A 214 28.19 3.18 4.25
C LYS A 214 28.86 2.41 3.12
N ASN A 215 28.16 1.50 2.45
CA ASN A 215 28.74 0.72 1.35
C ASN A 215 29.09 1.67 0.18
N PRO A 216 30.35 1.74 -0.29
CA PRO A 216 30.74 2.62 -1.39
C PRO A 216 30.01 2.31 -2.70
N ASP A 217 29.56 1.07 -2.90
CA ASP A 217 28.88 0.64 -4.12
C ASP A 217 27.39 1.03 -4.17
N LEU A 218 26.84 1.57 -3.08
CA LEU A 218 25.45 2.02 -3.04
C LEU A 218 25.29 3.29 -3.90
N PRO A 219 24.41 3.29 -4.93
CA PRO A 219 24.18 4.46 -5.77
C PRO A 219 23.78 5.68 -4.94
N GLU A 220 24.25 6.86 -5.32
CA GLU A 220 24.14 8.07 -4.51
C GLU A 220 22.68 8.46 -4.19
N ASP A 221 21.79 8.38 -5.16
CA ASP A 221 20.37 8.72 -4.95
C ASP A 221 19.65 7.70 -4.05
N LEU A 222 20.05 6.43 -4.15
CA LEU A 222 19.56 5.39 -3.25
C LEU A 222 20.12 5.59 -1.85
N ARG A 223 21.39 5.98 -1.71
CA ARG A 223 22.01 6.30 -0.41
C ARG A 223 21.30 7.46 0.27
N LYS A 224 21.04 8.57 -0.44
CA LYS A 224 20.31 9.73 0.11
C LYS A 224 18.92 9.33 0.58
N THR A 225 18.19 8.58 -0.24
CA THR A 225 16.85 8.09 0.09
C THR A 225 16.90 7.20 1.33
N ALA A 226 17.78 6.19 1.34
CA ALA A 226 17.91 5.24 2.42
C ALA A 226 18.33 5.89 3.75
N THR A 227 19.26 6.85 3.71
CA THR A 227 19.64 7.65 4.89
C THR A 227 18.44 8.44 5.43
N SER A 228 17.67 9.10 4.56
CA SER A 228 16.47 9.82 4.98
C SER A 228 15.40 8.90 5.58
N MET A 229 15.22 7.70 5.02
CA MET A 229 14.30 6.70 5.58
C MET A 229 14.78 6.16 6.93
N HIS A 230 16.10 5.98 7.09
CA HIS A 230 16.70 5.56 8.35
C HIS A 230 16.49 6.62 9.45
N GLU A 231 16.76 7.89 9.16
CA GLU A 231 16.46 9.01 10.08
C GLU A 231 14.96 9.06 10.44
N GLY A 232 14.09 8.83 9.44
CA GLY A 232 12.65 8.70 9.64
C GLY A 232 12.29 7.57 10.60
N LEU A 233 12.89 6.39 10.42
CA LEU A 233 12.71 5.24 11.31
C LEU A 233 13.15 5.55 12.74
N GLU A 234 14.34 6.12 12.95
CA GLU A 234 14.83 6.47 14.29
C GLU A 234 13.93 7.50 14.99
N SER A 235 13.46 8.51 14.24
CA SER A 235 12.48 9.48 14.73
C SER A 235 11.16 8.82 15.10
N MET A 236 10.64 7.92 14.26
CA MET A 236 9.39 7.21 14.52
C MET A 236 9.48 6.33 15.76
N LEU A 237 10.52 5.50 15.86
CA LEU A 237 10.73 4.59 16.98
C LEU A 237 10.85 5.38 18.29
N SER A 238 11.58 6.49 18.29
CA SER A 238 11.79 7.30 19.50
C SER A 238 10.59 8.16 19.90
N ARG A 239 9.96 8.85 18.95
CA ARG A 239 8.95 9.89 19.24
C ARG A 239 7.53 9.36 19.24
N VAL A 240 7.21 8.46 18.30
CA VAL A 240 5.83 7.96 18.11
C VAL A 240 5.62 6.66 18.86
N TYR A 241 6.56 5.71 18.75
CA TYR A 241 6.51 4.44 19.49
C TYR A 241 7.09 4.55 20.90
N GLY A 242 7.76 5.67 21.23
CA GLY A 242 8.26 5.95 22.57
C GLY A 242 9.45 5.08 22.99
N LEU A 243 10.12 4.40 22.07
CA LEU A 243 11.27 3.53 22.35
C LEU A 243 12.54 4.34 22.60
N GLU A 244 13.52 3.70 23.22
CA GLU A 244 14.85 4.27 23.43
C GLU A 244 15.93 3.31 22.94
N LEU A 245 16.97 3.87 22.34
CA LEU A 245 18.08 3.11 21.79
C LEU A 245 19.10 2.81 22.89
N SER A 246 19.20 1.55 23.30
CA SER A 246 20.17 1.09 24.30
C SER A 246 20.89 -0.16 23.80
N GLY A 247 22.22 -0.16 23.86
CA GLY A 247 23.04 -1.28 23.39
C GLY A 247 22.82 -1.66 21.92
N GLY A 248 22.46 -0.69 21.07
CA GLY A 248 22.14 -0.93 19.66
C GLY A 248 20.78 -1.58 19.40
N ARG A 249 19.88 -1.60 20.40
CA ARG A 249 18.51 -2.10 20.27
C ARG A 249 17.50 -1.06 20.75
N TRP A 250 16.40 -0.96 20.02
CA TRP A 250 15.26 -0.15 20.43
C TRP A 250 14.44 -0.91 21.47
N LEU A 251 14.33 -0.35 22.67
CA LEU A 251 13.65 -0.98 23.80
C LEU A 251 12.53 -0.07 24.34
N PRO A 252 11.41 -0.64 24.81
CA PRO A 252 10.43 0.11 25.59
C PRO A 252 11.10 0.72 26.82
N ARG A 253 10.73 1.96 27.18
CA ARG A 253 11.32 2.67 28.32
C ARG A 253 11.14 1.92 29.64
N GLU A 254 10.06 1.16 29.75
CA GLU A 254 9.73 0.33 30.89
C GLU A 254 10.77 -0.78 31.14
N LEU A 255 11.51 -1.19 30.11
CA LEU A 255 12.59 -2.19 30.21
C LEU A 255 13.97 -1.58 30.50
N LEU A 256 14.08 -0.25 30.47
CA LEU A 256 15.32 0.49 30.73
C LEU A 256 15.34 1.12 32.13
N ALA A 257 14.19 1.20 32.78
CA ALA A 257 14.04 1.64 34.16
C ALA A 257 14.30 0.47 35.13
N GLU A 258 15.55 -0.02 35.16
CA GLU A 258 16.11 -0.85 36.25
C GLU A 258 17.44 -0.28 36.73
#